data_AF-A0A2S2KR94-F1
#
_entry.id   AF-A0A2S2KR94-F1
#
_cell.length_a   1.000
_cell.length_b   1.000
_cell.length_c   1.000
_cell.angle_alpha   90.00
_cell.angle_beta   90.00
_cell.angle_gamma   90.00
#
_symmetry.space_group_name_H-M   'P 1'
#
loop_
_entity.id
_entity.type
_entity.pdbx_description
1 polymer ?
#
loop_
_entity_poly.entity_id
_entity_poly.type
_entity_poly.pdbx_seq_one_letter_code
_entity_poly.pdbx_strand_id
1 'polypeptide(L)'
;MKKSKNLKIVGVRMSDANDSIHGIVVRILKQSGKPMRVKDITEKVLKIKKIHSKTPMNSVVNKLQTSKHVIRIGHGLYSYKE
;
A
#
# COMPACT_ATOMS: atom_id res chain seq x y z
N MET A 1 -1.75 29.08 -19.01
CA MET A 1 -0.92 28.12 -18.24
C MET A 1 -1.86 27.29 -17.35
N LYS A 2 -1.86 25.95 -17.50
CA LYS A 2 -2.98 25.08 -17.07
C LYS A 2 -3.07 24.94 -15.54
N LYS A 3 -4.11 25.58 -15.00
CA LYS A 3 -4.90 25.32 -13.77
C LYS A 3 -4.25 24.46 -12.67
N SER A 4 -3.82 25.13 -11.61
CA SER A 4 -3.89 24.62 -10.24
C SER A 4 -5.31 24.13 -9.97
N LYS A 5 -5.48 22.84 -9.71
CA LYS A 5 -6.69 22.32 -9.07
C LYS A 5 -6.39 22.12 -7.60
N ASN A 6 -6.62 23.20 -6.85
CA ASN A 6 -7.08 23.11 -5.47
C ASN A 6 -8.26 22.13 -5.43
N LEU A 7 -8.09 21.01 -4.75
CA LEU A 7 -9.21 20.18 -4.33
C LEU A 7 -9.29 20.27 -2.81
N LYS A 8 -9.94 21.34 -2.33
CA LYS A 8 -10.60 21.33 -1.02
C LYS A 8 -11.76 20.35 -1.14
N ILE A 9 -11.67 19.22 -0.45
CA ILE A 9 -12.82 18.37 -0.11
C ILE A 9 -13.00 18.59 1.40
N VAL A 10 -13.74 19.62 1.80
CA VAL A 10 -15.13 19.49 2.28
C VAL A 10 -15.25 18.41 3.35
N GLY A 11 -15.20 18.84 4.62
CA GLY A 11 -16.19 18.46 5.63
C GLY A 11 -16.45 16.98 5.95
N VAL A 12 -15.55 16.05 5.66
CA VAL A 12 -15.66 14.67 6.14
C VAL A 12 -14.34 14.25 6.78
N ARG A 13 -14.38 13.79 8.03
CA ARG A 13 -13.33 12.96 8.63
C ARG A 13 -13.22 11.66 7.81
N MET A 14 -12.47 11.69 6.72
CA MET A 14 -12.08 10.52 5.90
C MET A 14 -10.67 10.10 6.32
N SER A 15 -10.52 9.66 7.58
CA SER A 15 -10.43 8.25 8.01
C SER A 15 -9.03 7.66 7.81
N ASP A 16 -8.37 7.38 8.93
CA ASP A 16 -6.97 6.95 9.11
C ASP A 16 -6.55 5.65 8.37
N ALA A 17 -7.44 5.05 7.58
CA ALA A 17 -7.23 3.80 6.86
C ALA A 17 -6.26 3.94 5.67
N ASN A 18 -6.20 5.11 5.03
CA ASN A 18 -5.36 5.35 3.84
C ASN A 18 -3.85 5.48 4.13
N ASP A 19 -3.47 5.78 5.37
CA ASP A 19 -2.06 5.86 5.82
C ASP A 19 -1.61 4.65 6.64
N SER A 20 -2.50 3.68 6.85
CA SER A 20 -2.12 2.40 7.46
C SER A 20 -1.22 1.60 6.51
N ILE A 21 -0.32 0.76 7.06
CA ILE A 21 0.50 -0.13 6.22
C ILE A 21 -0.41 -0.94 5.31
N HIS A 22 -1.48 -1.54 5.86
CA HIS A 22 -2.46 -2.36 5.14
C HIS A 22 -3.08 -1.64 3.94
N GLY A 23 -3.62 -0.43 4.14
CA GLY A 23 -4.22 0.36 3.07
C GLY A 23 -3.22 0.70 1.96
N ILE A 24 -1.99 1.04 2.34
CA ILE A 24 -0.91 1.30 1.38
C ILE A 24 -0.57 0.04 0.57
N VAL A 25 -0.46 -1.14 1.21
CA VAL A 25 -0.12 -2.38 0.49
C VAL A 25 -1.20 -2.76 -0.52
N VAL A 26 -2.47 -2.67 -0.12
CA VAL A 26 -3.61 -2.96 -0.99
C VAL A 26 -3.62 -1.99 -2.17
N ARG A 27 -3.40 -0.70 -1.93
CA ARG A 27 -3.32 0.32 -2.98
C ARG A 27 -2.18 0.04 -3.96
N ILE A 28 -0.99 -0.31 -3.48
CA ILE A 28 0.17 -0.65 -4.33
C ILE A 28 -0.16 -1.82 -5.24
N LEU A 29 -0.70 -2.91 -4.69
CA LEU A 29 -1.01 -4.11 -5.47
C LEU A 29 -2.15 -3.87 -6.47
N LYS A 30 -3.20 -3.17 -6.04
CA LYS A 30 -4.33 -2.79 -6.91
C LYS A 30 -3.88 -1.91 -8.08
N GLN A 31 -3.04 -0.91 -7.83
CA GLN A 31 -2.51 -0.02 -8.87
C GLN A 31 -1.50 -0.72 -9.79
N SER A 32 -0.74 -1.69 -9.27
CA SER A 32 0.25 -2.41 -10.08
C SER A 32 -0.39 -3.36 -11.09
N GLY A 33 -1.58 -3.91 -10.78
CA GLY A 33 -2.30 -4.87 -11.64
C GLY A 33 -1.53 -6.17 -11.93
N LYS A 34 -0.40 -6.39 -11.26
CA LYS A 34 0.52 -7.52 -11.47
C LYS A 34 1.06 -7.99 -10.12
N PRO A 35 1.46 -9.27 -10.01
CA PRO A 35 2.08 -9.76 -8.80
C PRO A 35 3.40 -9.05 -8.50
N MET A 36 3.63 -8.74 -7.23
CA MET A 36 4.81 -8.03 -6.76
C MET A 36 5.55 -8.80 -5.67
N ARG A 37 6.89 -8.70 -5.66
CA ARG A 37 7.68 -9.29 -4.58
C ARG A 37 7.53 -8.47 -3.31
N VAL A 38 7.55 -9.14 -2.17
CA VAL A 38 7.43 -8.51 -0.86
C VAL A 38 8.46 -7.42 -0.63
N LYS A 39 9.70 -7.60 -1.11
CA LYS A 39 10.76 -6.60 -1.02
C LYS A 39 10.38 -5.30 -1.74
N ASP A 40 9.89 -5.40 -2.98
CA ASP A 40 9.49 -4.25 -3.79
C ASP A 40 8.28 -3.52 -3.17
N ILE A 41 7.36 -4.29 -2.61
CA ILE A 41 6.20 -3.76 -1.88
C ILE A 41 6.68 -2.99 -0.64
N THR A 42 7.58 -3.56 0.16
CA THR A 42 8.14 -2.92 1.36
C THR A 42 8.86 -1.62 1.00
N GLU A 43 9.68 -1.61 -0.05
CA GLU A 43 10.38 -0.40 -0.51
C GLU A 43 9.39 0.71 -0.92
N LYS A 44 8.31 0.37 -1.63
CA LYS A 44 7.24 1.33 -1.97
C LYS A 44 6.51 1.85 -0.73
N VAL A 45 6.20 0.98 0.23
CA VAL A 45 5.57 1.39 1.51
C VAL A 45 6.45 2.39 2.25
N LEU A 46 7.75 2.11 2.38
CA LEU A 46 8.72 3.00 3.04
C LEU A 46 8.80 4.37 2.35
N LYS A 47 8.88 4.38 1.02
CA LYS A 47 8.87 5.60 0.21
C LYS A 47 7.61 6.44 0.42
N ILE A 48 6.43 5.80 0.44
CA ILE A 48 5.14 6.49 0.65
C ILE A 48 5.05 7.08 2.05
N LYS A 49 5.45 6.32 3.09
CA LYS A 49 5.40 6.80 4.47
C LYS A 49 6.49 7.83 4.81
N LYS A 50 7.44 8.09 3.90
CA LYS A 50 8.64 8.90 4.16
C LYS A 50 9.42 8.42 5.40
N ILE A 51 9.36 7.11 5.64
CA ILE A 51 10.04 6.48 6.77
C ILE A 51 11.38 5.99 6.26
N HIS A 52 12.45 6.56 6.81
CA HIS A 52 13.83 6.09 6.59
C HIS A 52 14.19 4.92 7.53
N SER A 53 13.29 4.56 8.46
CA SER A 53 13.48 3.41 9.33
C SER A 53 13.22 2.10 8.59
N LYS A 54 13.84 1.03 9.07
CA LYS A 54 13.56 -0.34 8.65
C LYS A 54 12.16 -0.74 9.14
N THR A 55 11.06 -0.16 8.64
CA THR A 55 9.72 -0.74 8.86
C THR A 55 9.87 -2.23 8.56
N PRO A 56 9.77 -3.09 9.58
CA PRO A 56 10.35 -4.41 9.44
C PRO A 56 9.52 -5.12 8.39
N MET A 57 10.19 -5.68 7.39
CA MET A 57 9.55 -6.42 6.29
C MET A 57 8.47 -7.36 6.83
N ASN A 58 8.66 -7.91 8.03
CA ASN A 58 7.71 -8.67 8.82
C ASN A 58 6.34 -8.00 9.02
N SER A 59 6.28 -6.70 9.32
CA SER A 59 5.01 -5.96 9.43
C SER A 59 4.27 -5.91 8.10
N VAL A 60 4.99 -5.71 6.99
CA VAL A 60 4.40 -5.71 5.65
C VAL A 60 3.92 -7.11 5.29
N VAL A 61 4.75 -8.14 5.52
CA VAL A 61 4.40 -9.56 5.34
C VAL A 61 3.15 -9.92 6.13
N ASN A 62 3.10 -9.55 7.42
CA ASN A 62 1.96 -9.83 8.27
C ASN A 62 0.69 -9.20 7.69
N LYS A 63 0.72 -7.93 7.30
CA LYS A 63 -0.44 -7.27 6.67
C LYS A 63 -0.81 -7.87 5.31
N LEU A 64 0.15 -8.32 4.52
CA LEU A 64 -0.12 -9.03 3.26
C LEU A 64 -0.84 -10.37 3.50
N GLN A 65 -0.41 -11.14 4.52
CA GLN A 65 -0.96 -12.45 4.84
C GLN A 65 -2.33 -12.38 5.53
N THR A 66 -2.57 -11.36 6.36
CA THR A 66 -3.85 -11.19 7.05
C THR A 66 -4.91 -10.46 6.21
N SER A 67 -4.52 -9.88 5.06
CA SER A 67 -5.44 -9.10 4.22
C SER A 67 -6.36 -10.00 3.41
N LYS A 68 -7.67 -9.70 3.44
CA LYS A 68 -8.67 -10.36 2.57
C LYS A 68 -8.55 -9.97 1.09
N HIS A 69 -7.91 -8.84 0.79
CA HIS A 69 -7.77 -8.25 -0.55
C HIS A 69 -6.44 -8.59 -1.23
N VAL A 70 -5.66 -9.49 -0.64
CA VAL A 70 -4.34 -9.88 -1.14
C VAL A 70 -4.24 -11.39 -1.12
N ILE A 71 -3.61 -11.96 -2.16
CA ILE A 71 -3.32 -13.38 -2.25
C ILE A 71 -1.83 -13.61 -2.48
N ARG A 72 -1.27 -14.60 -1.78
CA ARG A 72 0.10 -15.07 -2.03
C ARG A 72 0.05 -16.09 -3.16
N ILE A 73 0.75 -15.81 -4.25
CA ILE A 73 0.78 -16.69 -5.44
C ILE A 73 2.09 -17.47 -5.57
N GLY A 74 3.10 -17.15 -4.76
CA GLY A 74 4.41 -17.80 -4.80
C GLY A 74 5.33 -17.40 -3.65
N HIS A 75 6.60 -17.77 -3.76
CA HIS A 75 7.61 -17.50 -2.73
C HIS A 75 7.90 -15.99 -2.59
N GLY A 76 7.20 -15.35 -1.64
CA GLY A 76 7.30 -13.90 -1.41
C GLY A 76 6.65 -13.06 -2.51
N LEU A 77 5.77 -13.65 -3.32
CA LEU A 77 5.08 -13.00 -4.44
C LEU A 77 3.59 -12.86 -4.10
N TYR A 78 3.08 -11.63 -4.17
CA TYR A 78 1.71 -11.27 -3.77
C TYR A 78 0.98 -10.54 -4.89
N SER A 79 -0.31 -10.81 -5.03
CA SER A 79 -1.19 -10.14 -5.98
C SER A 79 -2.41 -9.56 -5.27
N TYR A 80 -3.03 -8.55 -5.90
CA TYR A 80 -4.35 -8.08 -5.47
C TYR A 80 -5.39 -9.19 -5.73
N LYS A 81 -6.29 -9.38 -4.77
CA LYS A 81 -7.46 -10.25 -4.89
C LYS A 81 -8.68 -9.33 -4.96
N GLU A 82 -9.40 -9.41 -6.09
CA GLU A 82 -10.64 -8.66 -6.30
C GLU A 82 -11.70 -8.99 -5.25
#